data_AF-A0A0H5AH61-F1
#
_entry.id   AF-A0A0H5AH61-F1
#
_cell.length_a   1.000
_cell.length_b   1.000
_cell.length_c   1.000
_cell.angle_alpha   90.00
_cell.angle_beta   90.00
_cell.angle_gamma   90.00
#
_symmetry.space_group_name_H-M   'P 1'
#
loop_
_entity.id
_entity.type
_entity.pdbx_description
1 polymer ?
#
loop_
_entity_poly.entity_id
_entity_poly.type
_entity_poly.pdbx_seq_one_letter_code
_entity_poly.pdbx_strand_id
1 'polypeptide(L)' 'AHVCIVTPERLGLCGAVSWLDAKATNELDPNGPCQIVTKERVVDENLGIWEDVNEVVNQASHGSLRQVTLYSIMQDPMTS' A
#
# COMPACT_ATOMS: atom_id res chain seq x y z
N ALA A 1 12.93 -3.31 -4.03
CA ALA A 1 12.11 -4.13 -3.14
C ALA A 1 10.65 -3.95 -3.51
N HIS A 2 9.84 -5.01 -3.46
CA HIS A 2 8.43 -4.94 -3.82
C HIS A 2 7.56 -4.72 -2.56
N VAL A 3 6.56 -3.84 -2.66
CA VAL A 3 5.56 -3.57 -1.61
C VAL A 3 4.18 -3.41 -2.26
N CYS A 4 3.22 -4.23 -1.84
CA CYS A 4 1.81 -4.06 -2.21
C CYS A 4 1.10 -3.11 -1.23
N ILE A 5 0.34 -2.15 -1.75
CA ILE A 5 -0.67 -1.43 -0.97
C ILE A 5 -2.05 -2.00 -1.32
N VAL A 6 -2.65 -2.73 -0.38
CA VAL A 6 -3.96 -3.36 -0.56
C VAL A 6 -5.04 -2.45 -0.02
N THR A 7 -6.04 -2.14 -0.85
CA THR A 7 -7.22 -1.34 -0.45
C THR A 7 -8.51 -2.12 -0.74
N PRO A 8 -9.67 -1.74 -0.19
CA PRO A 8 -10.92 -2.44 -0.46
C PRO A 8 -11.25 -2.60 -1.96
N GLU A 9 -10.78 -1.67 -2.78
CA GLU A 9 -11.05 -1.63 -4.23
C GLU A 9 -9.88 -2.14 -5.08
N ARG A 10 -8.74 -2.49 -4.46
CA ARG A 10 -7.53 -2.97 -5.14
C ARG A 10 -6.89 -4.13 -4.37
N LEU A 11 -7.10 -5.34 -4.89
CA LEU A 11 -6.48 -6.57 -4.42
C LEU A 11 -4.95 -6.51 -4.57
N GLY A 12 -4.24 -7.31 -3.76
CA GLY A 12 -2.82 -7.58 -4.00
C GLY A 12 -2.61 -8.14 -5.41
N LEU A 13 -1.46 -7.83 -6.02
CA LEU A 13 -1.20 -8.16 -7.43
C LEU A 13 -1.23 -9.66 -7.76
N CYS A 14 -1.08 -10.52 -6.74
CA CYS A 14 -1.24 -11.97 -6.87
C CYS A 14 -2.71 -12.41 -7.07
N GLY A 15 -3.68 -11.53 -6.82
CA GLY A 15 -5.11 -11.81 -6.88
C GLY A 15 -5.68 -12.60 -5.69
N ALA A 16 -4.84 -12.97 -4.72
CA ALA A 16 -5.23 -13.85 -3.61
C ALA A 16 -5.38 -13.14 -2.25
N VAL A 17 -4.93 -11.89 -2.13
CA VAL A 17 -4.99 -11.13 -0.87
C VAL A 17 -5.92 -9.93 -1.07
N SER A 18 -7.12 -10.02 -0.50
CA SER A 18 -8.03 -8.89 -0.37
C SER A 18 -7.69 -8.01 0.83
N TRP A 19 -8.31 -6.84 0.92
CA TRP A 19 -8.16 -5.98 2.10
C TRP A 19 -8.65 -6.65 3.38
N LEU A 20 -9.73 -7.45 3.31
CA LEU A 20 -10.23 -8.20 4.47
C LEU A 20 -9.24 -9.29 4.90
N ASP A 21 -8.60 -9.97 3.95
CA ASP A 21 -7.58 -10.98 4.24
C ASP A 21 -6.35 -10.34 4.89
N ALA A 22 -5.90 -9.19 4.36
CA ALA A 22 -4.77 -8.45 4.92
C ALA A 22 -5.07 -7.95 6.34
N LYS A 23 -6.30 -7.47 6.58
CA LYS A 23 -6.76 -7.07 7.92
C LYS A 23 -6.74 -8.27 8.89
N ALA A 24 -7.36 -9.39 8.51
CA ALA A 24 -7.38 -10.60 9.34
C ALA A 24 -5.95 -11.12 9.62
N THR A 25 -5.07 -11.05 8.63
CA THR A 25 -3.65 -11.45 8.79
C THR A 25 -2.94 -10.58 9.83
N ASN A 26 -3.16 -9.26 9.83
CA ASN A 26 -2.60 -8.37 10.86
C ASN A 26 -3.21 -8.63 12.25
N GLU A 27 -4.50 -8.95 12.34
CA GLU A 27 -5.16 -9.32 13.61
C GLU A 27 -4.61 -10.63 14.19
N LEU A 28 -4.19 -11.57 13.33
CA LEU A 28 -3.56 -12.83 13.73
C LEU A 28 -2.10 -12.65 14.19
N ASP A 29 -1.31 -11.86 13.45
CA ASP A 29 0.06 -11.52 13.81
C ASP A 29 0.37 -10.04 13.50
N PRO A 30 0.35 -9.16 14.52
CA PRO A 30 0.65 -7.75 14.35
C PRO A 30 2.07 -7.45 13.86
N ASN A 31 3.03 -8.36 14.09
CA ASN A 31 4.42 -8.21 13.62
C ASN A 31 4.66 -8.94 12.29
N GLY A 32 3.59 -9.47 11.69
CA GLY A 32 3.63 -10.22 10.45
C GLY A 32 3.77 -9.36 9.20
N PRO A 33 3.52 -9.94 8.02
CA PRO A 33 3.76 -9.28 6.73
C PRO A 33 2.74 -8.19 6.38
N CYS A 34 1.55 -8.20 6.99
CA CYS A 34 0.52 -7.21 6.75
C CYS A 34 0.54 -6.16 7.87
N GLN A 35 0.78 -4.90 7.49
CA GLN A 35 0.83 -3.77 8.40
C GLN A 35 -0.27 -2.77 8.07
N ILE A 36 -0.78 -2.08 9.10
CA ILE A 36 -1.83 -1.08 8.94
C ILE A 36 -1.22 0.21 8.40
N VAL A 37 -1.86 0.79 7.39
CA VAL A 37 -1.50 2.09 6.81
C VAL A 37 -2.71 3.02 6.87
N THR A 38 -2.52 4.17 7.49
CA THR A 38 -3.56 5.22 7.56
C THR A 38 -3.67 5.98 6.23
N LYS A 39 -4.80 6.65 6.03
CA LYS A 39 -5.06 7.52 4.87
C LYS A 39 -5.58 8.87 5.34
N GLU A 40 -4.87 9.52 6.25
CA GLU A 40 -5.30 10.77 6.90
C GLU A 40 -4.74 11.99 6.16
N ARG A 41 -3.50 11.90 5.65
CA ARG A 41 -2.82 13.01 4.98
C ARG A 41 -2.90 12.87 3.47
N VAL A 42 -3.98 13.39 2.88
CA VAL A 42 -4.19 13.34 1.43
C VAL A 42 -3.32 14.39 0.71
N VAL A 43 -2.67 13.98 -0.37
CA VAL A 43 -1.90 14.87 -1.25
C VAL A 43 -2.65 15.08 -2.56
N ASP A 44 -3.17 14.00 -3.16
CA ASP A 44 -3.99 14.03 -4.37
C ASP A 44 -4.98 12.86 -4.37
N GLU A 45 -6.27 13.15 -4.26
CA GLU A 45 -7.32 12.11 -4.25
C GLU A 45 -7.53 11.43 -5.62
N ASN A 46 -7.32 12.15 -6.72
CA ASN A 46 -7.56 11.63 -8.07
C ASN A 46 -6.49 10.63 -8.48
N LEU A 47 -5.23 10.93 -8.20
CA LEU A 47 -4.13 10.00 -8.42
C LEU A 47 -4.04 8.94 -7.31
N GLY A 48 -4.63 9.24 -6.16
CA GLY A 48 -4.58 8.41 -4.99
C GLY A 48 -3.20 8.45 -4.32
N ILE A 49 -2.74 9.64 -3.96
CA ILE A 49 -1.50 9.89 -3.24
C ILE A 49 -1.83 10.32 -1.82
N TRP A 50 -1.28 9.59 -0.85
CA TRP A 50 -1.34 9.90 0.58
C TRP A 50 0.07 9.91 1.16
N GLU A 51 0.36 10.89 2.00
CA GLU A 51 1.67 11.02 2.66
C GLU A 51 1.95 9.81 3.56
N ASP A 52 0.96 9.39 4.35
CA ASP A 52 1.04 8.19 5.21
C ASP A 52 1.44 6.93 4.41
N VAL A 53 0.85 6.76 3.22
CA VAL A 53 1.14 5.62 2.34
C VAL A 53 2.57 5.70 1.82
N ASN A 54 3.01 6.88 1.38
CA ASN A 54 4.36 7.08 0.88
C ASN A 54 5.43 6.82 1.96
N GLU A 55 5.19 7.25 3.20
CA GLU A 55 6.08 6.99 4.32
C GLU A 55 6.26 5.49 4.59
N VAL A 56 5.16 4.74 4.63
CA VAL A 56 5.21 3.28 4.85
C VAL A 56 5.87 2.57 3.68
N VAL A 57 5.54 2.94 2.44
CA VAL A 57 6.18 2.37 1.24
C VAL A 57 7.69 2.62 1.26
N ASN A 58 8.12 3.82 1.65
CA ASN A 58 9.53 4.16 1.75
C ASN A 58 10.26 3.31 2.79
N GLN A 59 9.66 3.13 3.97
CA GLN A 59 10.22 2.29 5.03
C GLN A 59 10.25 0.82 4.62
N ALA A 60 9.13 0.25 4.18
CA ALA A 60 9.00 -1.16 3.81
C ALA A 60 9.81 -1.55 2.57
N SER A 61 10.06 -0.59 1.66
CA SER A 61 10.90 -0.80 0.48
C SER A 61 12.38 -0.49 0.74
N HIS A 62 12.78 -0.19 1.97
CA HIS A 62 14.14 0.19 2.37
C HIS A 62 14.71 1.37 1.56
N GLY A 63 13.89 2.39 1.30
CA GLY A 63 14.31 3.58 0.56
C GLY A 63 14.25 3.45 -0.96
N SER A 64 13.87 2.28 -1.51
CA SER A 64 13.85 2.08 -2.97
C SER A 64 12.66 2.74 -3.66
N LEU A 65 11.55 2.96 -2.94
CA LEU A 65 10.36 3.64 -3.44
C LEU A 65 10.04 4.82 -2.53
N ARG A 66 9.78 6.00 -3.09
CA ARG A 66 9.45 7.22 -2.32
C ARG A 66 7.98 7.59 -2.38
N GLN A 67 7.31 7.20 -3.45
CA GLN A 67 5.92 7.55 -3.72
C GLN A 67 5.25 6.41 -4.48
N VAL A 68 3.94 6.29 -4.30
CA VAL A 68 3.08 5.42 -5.13
C VAL A 68 1.76 6.14 -5.42
N THR A 69 1.25 5.98 -6.64
CA THR A 69 -0.14 6.34 -6.97
C THR A 69 -1.02 5.10 -6.93
N LEU A 70 -2.18 5.20 -6.27
CA LEU A 70 -3.11 4.07 -6.19
C LEU A 70 -3.98 3.93 -7.43
N TYR A 71 -4.18 5.00 -8.20
CA TYR A 71 -5.15 5.05 -9.30
C TYR A 71 -4.57 5.45 -10.65
N SER A 72 -3.24 5.54 -10.78
CA SER A 72 -2.56 5.80 -12.06
C SER A 72 -1.56 4.70 -12.41
N ILE A 73 -1.49 4.38 -13.71
CA ILE A 73 -0.44 3.53 -14.28
C ILE A 73 0.71 4.37 -14.86
N MET A 74 0.46 5.65 -15.12
CA MET A 74 1.38 6.53 -15.86
C MET A 74 2.37 7.25 -14.96
N GLN A 75 2.06 7.39 -13.68
CA GLN A 75 2.86 8.15 -12.72
C GLN A 75 3.05 7.32 -11.46
N ASP A 76 4.29 7.02 -11.10
CA ASP A 76 4.69 6.26 -9.90
C ASP A 76 3.78 5.05 -9.60
N PRO A 77 3.61 4.11 -10.54
CA PRO A 77 2.75 2.95 -10.34
C PRO A 77 3.34 2.03 -9.26
N MET A 78 2.46 1.26 -8.63
CA MET A 78 2.86 0.19 -7.71
C MET A 78 3.78 -0.83 -8.43
N THR A 79 4.85 -1.24 -7.75
CA THR A 79 5.81 -2.22 -8.28
C THR A 79 5.27 -3.64 -8.22
N SER A 80 5.97 -4.57 -8.88
CA SER A 80 5.69 -6.02 -8.88
C SER A 80 6.89 -6.84 -8.42
#